data_AF-A0A969HPS2-F1
#
_entry.id   AF-A0A969HPS2-F1
#
_cell.length_a   1.000
_cell.length_b   1.000
_cell.length_c   1.000
_cell.angle_alpha   90.00
_cell.angle_beta   90.00
_cell.angle_gamma   90.00
#
_symmetry.space_group_name_H-M   'P 1'
#
loop_
_entity.id
_entity.type
_entity.pdbx_description
1 polymer ?
#
loop_
_entity_poly.entity_id
_entity_poly.type
_entity_poly.pdbx_seq_one_letter_code
_entity_poly.pdbx_strand_id
1 'polypeptide(L)'
;MLPGIGDDEIILLWTGGLWDWLDPLTLIHAMPQVLATCPQTRLVFLAGRHPGTVQEMQMPQRARALAAELGLLNQAVFFYEMWVPYQQRADFLLEADIAVSLHRDHLETAYAAIRSRFLDHLWAGLPSIVTAGDAAADLVRNRNLGYTVCPEDINDVVRATVHLVSNREVRQQCAEHARQIADAFTWERTLEPLSRFCMRPLRRSRPVSPHVVPEPPAALATVPPTTTQESSMQEEYTQLIQKLETGWQFGMPAQQGGMLSRVAQRVLGRVLAPVYAQQRDFNAALVQLFYQSAARHEEILGYLNAMMAQIVKLEQRIDTLARFDGVLSERIETINRDINGRLDALAAFDGTLSERIETINHDINGRLDTMADHTGDLHDRLLRLTYTVQLLNEALAAADEVSASLAEHLASLTPTAPEEGRPRQ
;
A
#
# COMPACT_ATOMS: atom_id res chain seq x y z
N MET A 1 -4.18 17.73 38.43
CA MET A 1 -4.32 16.91 39.64
C MET A 1 -5.45 15.91 39.46
N LEU A 2 -5.23 14.64 39.83
CA LEU A 2 -6.29 13.64 39.96
C LEU A 2 -7.18 14.01 41.16
N PRO A 3 -8.52 14.06 41.02
CA PRO A 3 -9.40 14.33 42.16
C PRO A 3 -9.20 13.30 43.26
N GLY A 4 -9.06 13.76 44.51
CA GLY A 4 -8.86 12.87 45.66
C GLY A 4 -7.40 12.64 46.06
N ILE A 5 -6.45 13.29 45.39
CA ILE A 5 -5.04 13.36 45.82
C ILE A 5 -4.74 14.77 46.35
N GLY A 6 -4.24 14.87 47.58
CA GLY A 6 -3.88 16.12 48.24
C GLY A 6 -2.42 16.52 47.99
N ASP A 7 -2.09 17.81 48.19
CA ASP A 7 -0.76 18.37 47.91
C ASP A 7 0.37 17.81 48.80
N ASP A 8 0.04 17.29 50.00
CA ASP A 8 1.00 16.73 50.96
C ASP A 8 1.18 15.20 50.81
N GLU A 9 0.51 14.58 49.84
CA GLU A 9 0.53 13.13 49.65
C GLU A 9 1.75 12.68 48.85
N ILE A 10 2.29 11.51 49.20
CA ILE A 10 3.46 10.93 48.53
C ILE A 10 2.99 10.03 47.39
N ILE A 11 3.36 10.37 46.15
CA ILE A 11 2.86 9.70 44.95
C ILE A 11 3.84 8.62 44.49
N LEU A 12 3.38 7.36 44.55
CA LEU A 12 3.97 6.24 43.83
C LEU A 12 3.36 6.19 42.44
N LEU A 13 4.19 6.38 41.42
CA LEU A 13 3.77 6.32 40.03
C LEU A 13 4.17 5.00 39.40
N TRP A 14 3.17 4.23 38.94
CA TRP A 14 3.42 3.14 38.01
C TRP A 14 3.67 3.70 36.62
N THR A 15 4.93 3.63 36.19
CA THR A 15 5.37 4.17 34.91
C THR A 15 5.23 3.11 33.83
N GLY A 16 4.10 3.06 33.14
CA GLY A 16 3.90 1.95 32.21
C GLY A 16 2.48 1.81 31.76
N GLY A 17 2.30 1.01 30.71
CA GLY A 17 1.01 0.33 30.52
C GLY A 17 0.88 -0.78 31.57
N LEU A 18 -0.34 -1.24 31.79
CA LEU A 18 -0.63 -2.43 32.58
C LEU A 18 -0.68 -3.63 31.63
N TRP A 19 0.49 -4.20 31.35
CA TRP A 19 0.65 -5.36 30.47
C TRP A 19 0.59 -6.66 31.27
N ASP A 20 0.18 -7.77 30.63
CA ASP A 20 -0.04 -9.05 31.31
C ASP A 20 1.23 -9.70 31.89
N TRP A 21 2.41 -9.31 31.37
CA TRP A 21 3.73 -9.75 31.85
C TRP A 21 4.32 -8.84 32.94
N LEU A 22 3.67 -7.72 33.28
CA LEU A 22 4.05 -6.88 34.40
C LEU A 22 3.33 -7.30 35.68
N ASP A 23 3.80 -6.80 36.82
CA ASP A 23 3.29 -7.20 38.14
C ASP A 23 2.76 -6.03 38.98
N PRO A 24 1.62 -5.42 38.59
CA PRO A 24 0.96 -4.41 39.41
C PRO A 24 0.25 -5.00 40.63
N LEU A 25 -0.02 -6.32 40.63
CA LEU A 25 -0.81 -6.97 41.67
C LEU A 25 -0.03 -7.07 42.98
N THR A 26 1.25 -7.44 42.93
CA THR A 26 2.11 -7.44 44.12
C THR A 26 2.19 -6.06 44.77
N LEU A 27 2.27 -4.99 43.95
CA LEU A 27 2.26 -3.62 44.44
C LEU A 27 0.93 -3.26 45.13
N ILE A 28 -0.21 -3.63 44.54
CA ILE A 28 -1.54 -3.38 45.13
C ILE A 28 -1.71 -4.18 46.43
N HIS A 29 -1.27 -5.44 46.49
CA HIS A 29 -1.28 -6.26 47.71
C HIS A 29 -0.40 -5.69 48.82
N ALA A 30 0.67 -4.96 48.49
CA ALA A 30 1.54 -4.30 49.46
C ALA A 30 0.88 -3.05 50.08
N MET A 31 -0.02 -2.38 49.36
CA MET A 31 -0.58 -1.09 49.77
C MET A 31 -1.24 -1.08 51.17
N PRO A 32 -2.02 -2.07 51.61
CA PRO A 32 -2.58 -2.08 52.97
C PRO A 32 -1.51 -1.97 54.07
N GLN A 33 -0.39 -2.68 53.93
CA GLN A 33 0.70 -2.63 54.90
C GLN A 33 1.51 -1.33 54.81
N VAL A 34 1.69 -0.82 53.59
CA VAL A 34 2.32 0.50 53.36
C VAL A 34 1.49 1.59 54.03
N LEU A 35 0.17 1.62 53.80
CA LEU A 35 -0.74 2.63 54.35
C LEU A 35 -0.84 2.59 55.88
N ALA A 36 -0.68 1.41 56.49
CA ALA A 36 -0.62 1.27 57.94
C ALA A 36 0.59 2.00 58.57
N THR A 37 1.67 2.18 57.81
CA THR A 37 2.89 2.86 58.26
C THR A 37 3.01 4.28 57.71
N CYS A 38 2.60 4.47 56.45
CA CYS A 38 2.70 5.70 55.67
C CYS A 38 1.34 6.04 55.05
N PRO A 39 0.37 6.57 55.85
CA PRO A 39 -1.01 6.78 55.41
C PRO A 39 -1.17 7.84 54.30
N GLN A 40 -0.18 8.72 54.12
CA GLN A 40 -0.12 9.74 53.07
C GLN A 40 0.24 9.18 51.67
N THR A 41 0.44 7.87 51.55
CA THR A 41 0.90 7.26 50.30
C THR A 41 -0.24 7.07 49.31
N ARG A 42 -0.03 7.45 48.04
CA ARG A 42 -0.98 7.24 46.95
C ARG A 42 -0.31 6.51 45.80
N LEU A 43 -0.97 5.49 45.28
CA LEU A 43 -0.51 4.73 44.11
C LEU A 43 -1.30 5.16 42.88
N VAL A 44 -0.62 5.60 41.83
CA VAL A 44 -1.22 6.06 40.59
C VAL A 44 -0.76 5.20 39.43
N PHE A 45 -1.73 4.64 38.69
CA PHE A 45 -1.51 3.90 37.46
C PHE A 45 -1.88 4.75 36.24
N LEU A 46 -0.97 4.87 35.28
CA LEU A 46 -1.27 5.43 33.95
C LEU A 46 -1.93 4.35 33.07
N ALA A 47 -3.22 4.11 33.30
CA ALA A 47 -3.95 2.93 32.82
C ALA A 47 -4.76 3.16 31.53
N GLY A 48 -4.51 4.26 30.82
CA GLY A 48 -5.22 4.58 29.59
C GLY A 48 -5.02 3.53 28.49
N ARG A 49 -6.09 3.26 27.74
CA ARG A 49 -6.08 2.31 26.62
C ARG A 49 -5.07 2.76 25.56
N HIS A 50 -4.21 1.84 25.13
CA HIS A 50 -3.24 2.10 24.06
C HIS A 50 -3.98 2.46 22.75
N PRO A 51 -3.57 3.53 22.02
CA PRO A 51 -4.30 4.04 20.84
C PRO A 51 -4.14 3.21 19.56
N GLY A 52 -3.74 1.93 19.67
CA GLY A 52 -3.44 1.05 18.52
C GLY A 52 -4.27 -0.24 18.51
N THR A 53 -4.07 -1.07 17.49
CA THR A 53 -4.74 -2.37 17.31
C THR A 53 -4.09 -3.49 18.13
N VAL A 54 -3.62 -3.17 19.34
CA VAL A 54 -3.05 -4.17 20.25
C VAL A 54 -4.19 -4.90 20.93
N GLN A 55 -4.06 -6.22 21.08
CA GLN A 55 -5.02 -7.03 21.83
C GLN A 55 -5.23 -6.45 23.24
N GLU A 56 -6.47 -6.48 23.71
CA GLU A 56 -6.80 -5.98 25.04
C GLU A 56 -6.15 -6.87 26.11
N MET A 57 -5.31 -6.25 26.95
CA MET A 57 -4.66 -6.91 28.09
C MET A 57 -5.68 -7.11 29.21
N GLN A 58 -5.53 -8.17 30.00
CA GLN A 58 -6.41 -8.46 31.15
C GLN A 58 -5.95 -7.79 32.43
N MET A 59 -4.66 -7.46 32.53
CA MET A 59 -4.05 -6.90 33.72
C MET A 59 -4.70 -5.60 34.24
N PRO A 60 -5.12 -4.64 33.38
CA PRO A 60 -5.80 -3.43 33.87
C PRO A 60 -7.08 -3.76 34.66
N GLN A 61 -7.90 -4.69 34.17
CA GLN A 61 -9.14 -5.08 34.83
C GLN A 61 -8.86 -5.85 36.12
N ARG A 62 -7.86 -6.75 36.12
CA ARG A 62 -7.43 -7.49 37.33
C ARG A 62 -6.92 -6.54 38.43
N ALA A 63 -6.10 -5.56 38.07
CA ALA A 63 -5.58 -4.55 38.99
C ALA A 63 -6.71 -3.72 39.62
N ARG A 64 -7.69 -3.27 38.81
CA ARG A 64 -8.86 -2.54 39.32
C ARG A 64 -9.72 -3.41 40.25
N ALA A 65 -9.98 -4.66 39.87
CA ALA A 65 -10.77 -5.58 40.68
C ALA A 65 -10.12 -5.83 42.05
N LEU A 66 -8.80 -6.05 42.07
CA LEU A 66 -8.06 -6.23 43.32
C LEU A 66 -8.06 -4.95 44.18
N ALA A 67 -7.84 -3.78 43.58
CA ALA A 67 -7.91 -2.51 44.30
C ALA A 67 -9.30 -2.26 44.92
N ALA A 68 -10.37 -2.67 44.22
CA ALA A 68 -11.74 -2.60 44.73
C ALA A 68 -11.99 -3.62 45.86
N GLU A 69 -11.51 -4.85 45.71
CA GLU A 69 -11.62 -5.91 46.73
C GLU A 69 -10.95 -5.49 48.05
N LEU A 70 -9.79 -4.84 47.98
CA LEU A 70 -9.09 -4.30 49.13
C LEU A 70 -9.68 -2.97 49.66
N GLY A 71 -10.72 -2.43 49.01
CA GLY A 71 -11.34 -1.16 49.38
C GLY A 71 -10.47 0.08 49.15
N LEU A 72 -9.41 -0.03 48.33
CA LEU A 72 -8.44 1.04 48.10
C LEU A 72 -8.70 1.86 46.83
N LEU A 73 -9.56 1.36 45.94
CA LEU A 73 -9.88 2.01 44.67
C LEU A 73 -10.47 3.42 44.91
N ASN A 74 -9.89 4.42 44.26
CA ASN A 74 -10.22 5.85 44.39
C ASN A 74 -10.05 6.42 45.81
N GLN A 75 -9.35 5.72 46.70
CA GLN A 75 -9.00 6.20 48.03
C GLN A 75 -7.48 6.32 48.19
N ALA A 76 -6.77 5.23 47.88
CA ALA A 76 -5.31 5.18 47.92
C ALA A 76 -4.69 4.67 46.61
N VAL A 77 -5.48 3.98 45.78
CA VAL A 77 -5.07 3.47 44.47
C VAL A 77 -5.94 4.10 43.38
N PHE A 78 -5.30 4.78 42.43
CA PHE A 78 -5.95 5.57 41.39
C PHE A 78 -5.52 5.09 40.01
N PHE A 79 -6.47 5.08 39.07
CA PHE A 79 -6.23 4.71 37.67
C PHE A 79 -6.54 5.91 36.79
N TYR A 80 -5.52 6.44 36.12
CA TYR A 80 -5.69 7.48 35.10
C TYR A 80 -6.13 6.83 33.79
N GLU A 81 -7.41 6.99 33.47
CA GLU A 81 -8.11 6.26 32.39
C GLU A 81 -7.80 6.75 30.98
N MET A 82 -7.21 7.94 30.84
CA MET A 82 -6.88 8.51 29.54
C MET A 82 -5.46 8.12 29.12
N TRP A 83 -5.28 7.82 27.84
CA TRP A 83 -3.93 7.65 27.30
C TRP A 83 -3.18 8.98 27.41
N VAL A 84 -2.03 8.96 28.07
CA VAL A 84 -1.19 10.15 28.23
C VAL A 84 -0.34 10.33 26.96
N PRO A 85 -0.54 11.40 26.17
CA PRO A 85 0.29 11.70 25.03
C PRO A 85 1.75 11.86 25.46
N TYR A 86 2.69 11.48 24.58
CA TYR A 86 4.12 11.50 24.93
C TYR A 86 4.58 12.86 25.50
N GLN A 87 4.13 13.96 24.88
CA GLN A 87 4.50 15.32 25.26
C GLN A 87 4.02 15.74 26.66
N GLN A 88 2.96 15.09 27.19
CA GLN A 88 2.38 15.40 28.51
C GLN A 88 2.85 14.42 29.60
N ARG A 89 3.64 13.41 29.23
CA ARG A 89 4.13 12.39 30.17
C ARG A 89 4.99 13.00 31.28
N ALA A 90 5.75 14.04 30.93
CA ALA A 90 6.59 14.78 31.86
C ALA A 90 5.79 15.29 33.07
N ASP A 91 4.57 15.77 32.84
CA ASP A 91 3.72 16.33 33.89
C ASP A 91 3.44 15.31 34.99
N PHE A 92 3.22 14.04 34.64
CA PHE A 92 2.99 12.98 35.63
C PHE A 92 4.28 12.57 36.35
N LEU A 93 5.40 12.52 35.63
CA LEU A 93 6.68 12.12 36.20
C LEU A 93 7.19 13.16 37.19
N LEU A 94 7.04 14.45 36.89
CA LEU A 94 7.53 15.54 37.74
C LEU A 94 6.68 15.75 39.01
N GLU A 95 5.43 15.32 38.99
CA GLU A 95 4.55 15.33 40.16
C GLU A 95 4.72 14.09 41.05
N ALA A 96 5.40 13.04 40.57
CA ALA A 96 5.61 11.82 41.35
C ALA A 96 6.78 11.95 42.34
N ASP A 97 6.71 11.21 43.45
CA ASP A 97 7.82 11.12 44.41
C ASP A 97 8.68 9.88 44.20
N ILE A 98 8.06 8.77 43.78
CA ILE A 98 8.69 7.47 43.61
C ILE A 98 8.13 6.82 42.35
N ALA A 99 9.01 6.37 41.46
CA ALA A 99 8.62 5.58 40.31
C ALA A 99 8.65 4.08 40.63
N VAL A 100 7.68 3.32 40.14
CA VAL A 100 7.60 1.88 40.36
C VAL A 100 7.47 1.16 39.02
N SER A 101 8.29 0.12 38.82
CA SER A 101 8.23 -0.76 37.66
C SER A 101 8.48 -2.20 38.09
N LEU A 102 7.40 -2.94 38.31
CA LEU A 102 7.47 -4.34 38.72
C LEU A 102 7.08 -5.26 37.56
N HIS A 103 7.76 -6.39 37.49
CA HIS A 103 7.51 -7.42 36.49
C HIS A 103 7.61 -8.80 37.12
N ARG A 104 7.07 -9.78 36.40
CA ARG A 104 7.23 -11.18 36.74
C ARG A 104 8.56 -11.72 36.26
N ASP A 105 8.93 -12.86 36.82
CA ASP A 105 10.15 -13.56 36.46
C ASP A 105 9.91 -14.49 35.26
N HIS A 106 10.09 -13.95 34.05
CA HIS A 106 9.87 -14.66 32.79
C HIS A 106 11.08 -14.58 31.87
N LEU A 107 11.11 -15.42 30.83
CA LEU A 107 12.24 -15.51 29.90
C LEU A 107 12.59 -14.18 29.23
N GLU A 108 11.58 -13.41 28.85
CA GLU A 108 11.78 -12.08 28.26
C GLU A 108 12.50 -11.15 29.25
N THR A 109 12.10 -11.16 30.53
CA THR A 109 12.76 -10.40 31.60
C THR A 109 14.26 -10.69 31.68
N ALA A 110 14.63 -11.98 31.63
CA ALA A 110 16.01 -12.39 31.85
C ALA A 110 16.94 -12.14 30.66
N TYR A 111 16.39 -12.09 29.43
CA TYR A 111 17.22 -12.17 28.22
C TYR A 111 16.91 -11.15 27.11
N ALA A 112 15.76 -10.46 27.17
CA ALA A 112 15.31 -9.58 26.09
C ALA A 112 14.75 -8.23 26.55
N ALA A 113 14.34 -8.10 27.81
CA ALA A 113 13.66 -6.90 28.30
C ALA A 113 14.64 -5.74 28.48
N ILE A 114 14.59 -4.77 27.56
CA ILE A 114 15.09 -3.42 27.80
C ILE A 114 13.89 -2.56 28.21
N ARG A 115 13.76 -2.32 29.51
CA ARG A 115 12.66 -1.53 30.07
C ARG A 115 12.91 -0.05 29.89
N SER A 116 12.76 0.44 28.65
CA SER A 116 13.05 1.84 28.28
C SER A 116 12.27 2.87 29.11
N ARG A 117 11.09 2.52 29.64
CA ARG A 117 10.31 3.33 30.59
C ARG A 117 11.07 3.69 31.87
N PHE A 118 12.06 2.89 32.27
CA PHE A 118 12.93 3.21 33.41
C PHE A 118 13.82 4.43 33.13
N LEU A 119 14.17 4.70 31.86
CA LEU A 119 14.96 5.89 31.51
C LEU A 119 14.20 7.19 31.81
N ASP A 120 12.86 7.17 31.76
CA ASP A 120 12.03 8.30 32.17
C ASP A 120 12.20 8.61 33.67
N HIS A 121 12.50 7.60 34.52
CA HIS A 121 12.77 7.79 35.95
C HIS A 121 14.07 8.54 36.14
N LEU A 122 15.11 8.15 35.40
CA LEU A 122 16.41 8.81 35.43
C LEU A 122 16.27 10.28 35.02
N TRP A 123 15.59 10.50 33.89
CA TRP A 123 15.35 11.83 33.35
C TRP A 123 14.59 12.75 34.31
N ALA A 124 13.52 12.24 34.92
CA ALA A 124 12.74 13.00 35.92
C ALA A 124 13.47 13.12 37.28
N GLY A 125 14.55 12.35 37.49
CA GLY A 125 15.26 12.30 38.77
C GLY A 125 14.44 11.65 39.87
N LEU A 126 13.74 10.56 39.56
CA LEU A 126 12.90 9.84 40.52
C LEU A 126 13.65 8.67 41.16
N PRO A 127 13.52 8.45 42.48
CA PRO A 127 13.87 7.17 43.07
C PRO A 127 12.96 6.06 42.52
N SER A 128 13.54 4.91 42.22
CA SER A 128 12.83 3.80 41.59
C SER A 128 12.76 2.55 42.46
N ILE A 129 11.58 1.92 42.50
CA ILE A 129 11.41 0.53 42.98
C ILE A 129 11.23 -0.35 41.76
N VAL A 130 12.16 -1.27 41.53
CA VAL A 130 12.14 -2.15 40.35
C VAL A 130 12.30 -3.62 40.75
N THR A 131 11.70 -4.53 40.00
CA THR A 131 11.95 -5.97 40.20
C THR A 131 13.41 -6.30 39.83
N ALA A 132 14.04 -7.19 40.58
CA ALA A 132 15.39 -7.66 40.32
C ALA A 132 15.47 -8.56 39.06
N GLY A 133 16.65 -8.64 38.46
CA GLY A 133 16.95 -9.61 37.40
C GLY A 133 17.13 -9.04 35.99
N ASP A 134 17.14 -7.72 35.84
CA ASP A 134 17.39 -7.05 34.56
C ASP A 134 18.43 -5.92 34.65
N ALA A 135 18.71 -5.28 33.52
CA ALA A 135 19.67 -4.19 33.42
C ALA A 135 19.25 -2.93 34.23
N ALA A 136 17.94 -2.67 34.37
CA ALA A 136 17.45 -1.56 35.16
C ALA A 136 17.72 -1.80 36.65
N ALA A 137 17.45 -3.00 37.16
CA ALA A 137 17.75 -3.43 38.51
C ALA A 137 19.25 -3.35 38.83
N ASP A 138 20.11 -3.76 37.88
CA ASP A 138 21.55 -3.59 38.02
C ASP A 138 21.95 -2.13 38.15
N LEU A 139 21.36 -1.24 37.36
CA LEU A 139 21.61 0.20 37.48
C LEU A 139 21.13 0.74 38.83
N VAL A 140 19.92 0.38 39.26
CA VAL A 140 19.35 0.82 40.55
C VAL A 140 20.25 0.43 41.72
N ARG A 141 20.74 -0.82 41.75
CA ARG A 141 21.64 -1.30 42.82
C ARG A 141 23.01 -0.64 42.76
N ASN A 142 23.65 -0.63 41.58
CA ASN A 142 25.04 -0.19 41.46
C ASN A 142 25.20 1.32 41.60
N ARG A 143 24.12 2.07 41.40
CA ARG A 143 24.13 3.54 41.38
C ARG A 143 23.27 4.16 42.47
N ASN A 144 22.72 3.35 43.38
CA ASN A 144 21.90 3.78 44.51
C ASN A 144 20.73 4.68 44.06
N LEU A 145 19.94 4.20 43.10
CA LEU A 145 18.81 4.94 42.51
C LEU A 145 17.46 4.61 43.17
N GLY A 146 17.47 3.80 44.22
CA GLY A 146 16.28 3.30 44.89
C GLY A 146 16.50 1.85 45.34
N TYR A 147 15.48 1.01 45.17
CA TYR A 147 15.51 -0.38 45.65
C TYR A 147 15.14 -1.37 44.56
N THR A 148 15.83 -2.51 44.58
CA THR A 148 15.42 -3.70 43.84
C THR A 148 14.67 -4.64 44.75
N VAL A 149 13.57 -5.19 44.27
CA VAL A 149 12.75 -6.17 44.99
C VAL A 149 12.74 -7.52 44.28
N CYS A 150 12.63 -8.60 45.03
CA CYS A 150 12.39 -9.93 44.47
C CYS A 150 11.05 -9.96 43.70
N PRO A 151 10.97 -10.67 42.56
CA PRO A 151 9.72 -10.87 41.84
C PRO A 151 8.63 -11.41 42.77
N GLU A 152 7.43 -10.83 42.71
CA GLU A 152 6.23 -11.28 43.42
C GLU A 152 6.35 -11.32 44.97
N ASP A 153 7.39 -10.68 45.54
CA ASP A 153 7.57 -10.60 47.00
C ASP A 153 6.93 -9.33 47.57
N ILE A 154 5.73 -9.50 48.13
CA ILE A 154 4.97 -8.42 48.76
C ILE A 154 5.75 -7.77 49.91
N ASN A 155 6.42 -8.55 50.76
CA ASN A 155 7.11 -8.00 51.94
C ASN A 155 8.32 -7.16 51.52
N ASP A 156 8.98 -7.56 50.44
CA ASP A 156 10.09 -6.82 49.87
C ASP A 156 9.64 -5.45 49.31
N VAL A 157 8.52 -5.45 48.58
CA VAL A 157 7.86 -4.22 48.09
C VAL A 157 7.44 -3.31 49.23
N VAL A 158 6.83 -3.86 50.30
CA VAL A 158 6.45 -3.08 51.50
C VAL A 158 7.69 -2.44 52.11
N ARG A 159 8.77 -3.20 52.33
CA ARG A 159 10.01 -2.70 52.95
C ARG A 159 10.62 -1.57 52.12
N ALA A 160 10.77 -1.77 50.81
CA ALA A 160 11.33 -0.79 49.89
C ALA A 160 10.49 0.49 49.85
N THR A 161 9.17 0.34 49.77
CA THR A 161 8.22 1.47 49.71
C THR A 161 8.24 2.27 51.00
N VAL A 162 8.05 1.61 52.16
CA VAL A 162 8.03 2.27 53.47
C VAL A 162 9.34 3.02 53.71
N HIS A 163 10.49 2.43 53.35
CA HIS A 163 11.77 3.09 53.54
C HIS A 163 11.91 4.35 52.68
N LEU A 164 11.56 4.29 51.38
CA LEU A 164 11.59 5.48 50.53
C LEU A 164 10.58 6.53 51.00
N VAL A 165 9.35 6.17 51.31
CA VAL A 165 8.30 7.12 51.74
C VAL A 165 8.67 7.79 53.07
N SER A 166 9.25 7.06 54.01
CA SER A 166 9.57 7.58 55.35
C SER A 166 10.87 8.42 55.40
N ASN A 167 11.80 8.24 54.47
CA ASN A 167 13.13 8.87 54.52
C ASN A 167 13.31 9.85 53.35
N ARG A 168 13.08 11.14 53.59
CA ARG A 168 13.18 12.18 52.58
C ARG A 168 14.61 12.34 52.05
N GLU A 169 15.60 12.24 52.92
CA GLU A 169 17.02 12.35 52.57
C GLU A 169 17.44 11.25 51.60
N VAL A 170 16.96 10.02 51.82
CA VAL A 170 17.24 8.89 50.91
C VAL A 170 16.60 9.14 49.54
N ARG A 171 15.34 9.62 49.50
CA ARG A 171 14.69 9.98 48.23
C ARG A 171 15.48 11.04 47.48
N GLN A 172 15.92 12.09 48.16
CA GLN A 172 16.70 13.17 47.56
C GLN A 172 18.04 12.69 47.00
N GLN A 173 18.76 11.83 47.73
CA GLN A 173 20.01 11.25 47.26
C GLN A 173 19.80 10.39 46.01
N CYS A 174 18.80 9.51 46.01
CA CYS A 174 18.46 8.70 44.83
C CYS A 174 18.08 9.58 43.63
N ALA A 175 17.31 10.64 43.86
CA ALA A 175 16.92 11.61 42.84
C ALA A 175 18.13 12.34 42.22
N GLU A 176 19.11 12.73 43.04
CA GLU A 176 20.35 13.35 42.58
C GLU A 176 21.20 12.37 41.75
N HIS A 177 21.36 11.13 42.22
CA HIS A 177 22.07 10.10 41.46
C HIS A 177 21.39 9.78 40.12
N ALA A 178 20.04 9.74 40.09
CA ALA A 178 19.26 9.52 38.89
C ALA A 178 19.54 10.61 37.84
N ARG A 179 19.49 11.89 38.23
CA ARG A 179 19.82 13.03 37.36
C ARG A 179 21.26 12.98 36.85
N GLN A 180 22.22 12.64 37.70
CA GLN A 180 23.64 12.56 37.30
C GLN A 180 23.89 11.52 36.19
N ILE A 181 23.09 10.45 36.17
CA ILE A 181 23.26 9.34 35.23
C ILE A 181 22.41 9.51 33.98
N ALA A 182 21.29 10.25 34.05
CA ALA A 182 20.40 10.50 32.93
C ALA A 182 21.14 11.00 31.67
N ASP A 183 22.14 11.88 31.85
CA ASP A 183 22.98 12.40 30.75
C ASP A 183 23.63 11.30 29.91
N ALA A 184 24.01 10.17 30.52
CA ALA A 184 24.65 9.04 29.85
C ALA A 184 23.70 8.32 28.87
N PHE A 185 22.38 8.48 29.04
CA PHE A 185 21.34 7.82 28.25
C PHE A 185 20.61 8.77 27.29
N THR A 186 21.15 9.96 27.07
CA THR A 186 20.70 10.88 26.01
C THR A 186 20.88 10.24 24.63
N TRP A 187 20.07 10.65 23.64
CA TRP A 187 20.16 10.14 22.28
C TRP A 187 21.55 10.41 21.67
N GLU A 188 22.12 11.59 21.92
CA GLU A 188 23.43 12.00 21.45
C GLU A 188 24.52 11.05 21.95
N ARG A 189 24.51 10.68 23.23
CA ARG A 189 25.51 9.76 23.80
C ARG A 189 25.26 8.31 23.41
N THR A 190 24.00 7.87 23.42
CA THR A 190 23.64 6.48 23.14
C THR A 190 23.84 6.12 21.67
N LEU A 191 23.60 7.06 20.75
CA LEU A 191 23.77 6.85 19.32
C LEU A 191 25.19 7.12 18.82
N GLU A 192 26.07 7.73 19.62
CA GLU A 192 27.44 8.05 19.21
C GLU A 192 28.20 6.83 18.64
N PRO A 193 28.16 5.62 19.22
CA PRO A 193 28.81 4.44 18.63
C PRO A 193 28.25 4.09 17.24
N LEU A 194 26.94 4.20 17.06
CA LEU A 194 26.28 3.95 15.77
C LEU A 194 26.61 5.04 14.75
N SER A 195 26.58 6.30 15.15
CA SER A 195 26.96 7.45 14.33
C SER A 195 28.40 7.29 13.82
N ARG A 196 29.33 6.95 14.72
CA ARG A 196 30.73 6.66 14.38
C ARG A 196 30.86 5.51 13.39
N PHE A 197 30.09 4.43 13.59
CA PHE A 197 30.06 3.31 12.66
C PHE A 197 29.56 3.73 11.27
N CYS A 198 28.48 4.52 11.20
CA CYS A 198 27.94 5.00 9.92
C CYS A 198 28.90 5.94 9.18
N MET A 199 29.64 6.79 9.91
CA MET A 199 30.64 7.69 9.32
C MET A 199 31.91 6.97 8.87
N ARG A 200 32.28 5.89 9.56
CA ARG A 200 33.48 5.09 9.27
C ARG A 200 33.15 3.60 9.38
N PRO A 201 32.42 3.05 8.39
CA PRO A 201 32.04 1.65 8.44
C PRO A 201 33.31 0.80 8.39
N LEU A 202 33.49 -0.05 9.40
CA LEU A 202 34.52 -1.06 9.36
C LEU A 202 34.18 -2.00 8.20
N ARG A 203 34.92 -1.89 7.10
CA ARG A 203 34.82 -2.87 6.01
C ARG A 203 35.21 -4.22 6.59
N ARG A 204 34.27 -5.16 6.59
CA ARG A 204 34.57 -6.57 6.89
C ARG A 204 35.72 -6.99 5.98
N SER A 205 36.84 -7.39 6.57
CA SER A 205 38.04 -7.87 5.88
C SER A 205 37.86 -9.26 5.25
N ARG A 206 36.66 -9.84 5.34
CA ARG A 206 36.29 -11.09 4.69
C ARG A 206 35.05 -10.84 3.83
N PRO A 207 35.11 -11.06 2.50
CA PRO A 207 33.89 -11.24 1.74
C PRO A 207 33.20 -12.47 2.33
N VAL A 208 31.99 -12.28 2.86
CA VAL A 208 31.07 -13.39 3.00
C VAL A 208 30.84 -13.86 1.57
N SER A 209 31.28 -15.07 1.23
CA SER A 209 30.89 -15.70 -0.05
C SER A 209 29.39 -15.47 -0.19
N PRO A 210 28.88 -14.94 -1.32
CA PRO A 210 27.45 -14.75 -1.48
C PRO A 210 26.81 -16.09 -1.12
N HIS A 211 26.09 -16.13 0.00
CA HIS A 211 25.22 -17.26 0.26
C HIS A 211 24.29 -17.25 -0.94
N VAL A 212 24.46 -18.24 -1.82
CA VAL A 212 23.51 -18.53 -2.87
C VAL A 212 22.19 -18.69 -2.14
N VAL A 213 21.35 -17.67 -2.21
CA VAL A 213 19.94 -17.81 -1.88
C VAL A 213 19.48 -18.91 -2.83
N PRO A 214 19.09 -20.11 -2.34
CA PRO A 214 18.52 -21.10 -3.22
C PRO A 214 17.34 -20.43 -3.91
N GLU A 215 17.29 -20.47 -5.25
CA GLU A 215 16.07 -20.07 -5.94
C GLU A 215 14.89 -20.81 -5.29
N PRO A 216 13.79 -20.10 -4.97
CA PRO A 216 12.63 -20.78 -4.43
C PRO A 216 12.22 -21.86 -5.43
N PRO A 217 11.92 -23.09 -4.98
CA PRO A 217 11.45 -24.12 -5.89
C PRO A 217 10.25 -23.59 -6.67
N ALA A 218 10.23 -23.82 -7.98
CA ALA A 218 9.25 -23.32 -8.95
C ALA A 218 7.81 -23.85 -8.74
N ALA A 219 7.50 -24.36 -7.56
CA ALA A 219 6.17 -24.80 -7.15
C ALA A 219 5.85 -24.23 -5.77
N LEU A 220 5.63 -22.91 -5.70
CA LEU A 220 4.70 -22.37 -4.71
C LEU A 220 3.31 -22.83 -5.17
N ALA A 221 2.95 -24.06 -4.78
CA ALA A 221 1.58 -24.50 -4.82
C ALA A 221 0.74 -23.47 -4.05
N THR A 222 -0.32 -23.02 -4.69
CA THR A 222 -1.35 -22.14 -4.16
C THR A 222 -1.86 -22.66 -2.81
N VAL A 223 -1.28 -22.17 -1.72
CA VAL A 223 -1.91 -22.25 -0.40
C VAL A 223 -2.72 -20.95 -0.26
N PRO A 224 -4.05 -21.01 -0.15
CA PRO A 224 -4.85 -19.81 0.04
C PRO A 224 -4.46 -19.12 1.36
N PRO A 225 -4.51 -17.78 1.43
CA PRO A 225 -4.21 -17.07 2.67
C PRO A 225 -5.34 -17.39 3.64
N THR A 226 -5.08 -18.31 4.56
CA THR A 226 -6.03 -18.64 5.61
C THR A 226 -5.49 -17.99 6.87
N THR A 227 -6.11 -16.88 7.26
CA THR A 227 -5.88 -16.13 8.52
C THR A 227 -5.84 -17.04 9.75
N THR A 228 -6.41 -18.24 9.68
CA THR A 228 -6.38 -19.27 10.72
C THR A 228 -4.98 -19.84 11.00
N GLN A 229 -4.07 -19.84 10.01
CA GLN A 229 -2.74 -20.46 10.13
C GLN A 229 -1.70 -19.51 10.75
N GLU A 230 -1.92 -18.20 10.61
CA GLU A 230 -1.13 -17.14 11.26
C GLU A 230 -1.36 -17.15 12.77
N SER A 231 -2.62 -17.22 13.21
CA SER A 231 -2.98 -17.36 14.62
C SER A 231 -2.46 -18.67 15.22
N SER A 232 -2.52 -19.79 14.49
CA SER A 232 -2.06 -21.09 15.01
C SER A 232 -0.55 -21.14 15.24
N MET A 233 0.24 -20.55 14.35
CA MET A 233 1.70 -20.47 14.52
C MET A 233 2.07 -19.53 15.66
N GLN A 234 1.39 -18.38 15.80
CA GLN A 234 1.63 -17.42 16.88
C GLN A 234 1.20 -17.97 18.25
N GLU A 235 0.14 -18.78 18.28
CA GLU A 235 -0.25 -19.58 19.44
C GLU A 235 0.78 -20.68 19.74
N GLU A 236 1.29 -21.40 18.74
CA GLU A 236 2.38 -22.38 18.91
C GLU A 236 3.67 -21.74 19.42
N TYR A 237 4.03 -20.54 18.94
CA TYR A 237 5.15 -19.75 19.45
C TYR A 237 4.93 -19.31 20.90
N THR A 238 3.75 -18.82 21.23
CA THR A 238 3.39 -18.43 22.60
C THR A 238 3.45 -19.64 23.54
N GLN A 239 2.97 -20.81 23.08
CA GLN A 239 3.06 -22.07 23.81
C GLN A 239 4.50 -22.57 23.95
N LEU A 240 5.37 -22.35 22.96
CA LEU A 240 6.79 -22.69 23.03
C LEU A 240 7.53 -21.79 24.02
N ILE A 241 7.25 -20.49 24.02
CA ILE A 241 7.77 -19.55 25.03
C ILE A 241 7.28 -19.97 26.41
N GLN A 242 6.00 -20.27 26.60
CA GLN A 242 5.45 -20.80 27.86
C GLN A 242 6.10 -22.12 28.28
N LYS A 243 6.37 -23.04 27.35
CA LYS A 243 7.08 -24.30 27.66
C LYS A 243 8.52 -24.03 28.07
N LEU A 244 9.21 -23.12 27.41
CA LEU A 244 10.56 -22.71 27.80
C LEU A 244 10.54 -21.99 29.17
N GLU A 245 9.48 -21.23 29.48
CA GLU A 245 9.27 -20.58 30.78
C GLU A 245 9.15 -21.58 31.94
N THR A 246 8.76 -22.83 31.69
CA THR A 246 8.73 -23.86 32.74
C THR A 246 10.11 -24.43 33.09
N GLY A 247 11.15 -24.19 32.27
CA GLY A 247 12.47 -24.84 32.40
C GLY A 247 13.69 -23.92 32.37
N TRP A 248 13.51 -22.60 32.35
CA TRP A 248 14.63 -21.67 32.11
C TRP A 248 15.47 -21.32 33.36
N GLN A 249 14.91 -21.50 34.56
CA GLN A 249 15.62 -21.26 35.82
C GLN A 249 16.32 -22.52 36.32
N PHE A 250 17.53 -22.77 35.84
CA PHE A 250 18.46 -23.63 36.58
C PHE A 250 19.26 -22.76 37.57
N GLY A 251 18.61 -22.35 38.65
CA GLY A 251 19.27 -21.73 39.81
C GLY A 251 19.77 -22.77 40.81
N MET A 252 20.82 -22.46 41.56
CA MET A 252 21.26 -23.30 42.68
C MET A 252 20.08 -23.49 43.65
N PRO A 253 19.79 -24.73 44.11
CA PRO A 253 18.64 -24.99 44.98
C PRO A 253 18.68 -24.14 46.25
N ALA A 254 17.51 -23.61 46.63
CA ALA A 254 17.33 -22.70 47.75
C ALA A 254 17.90 -23.26 49.07
N GLN A 255 18.37 -22.35 49.92
CA GLN A 255 19.05 -22.63 51.19
C GLN A 255 18.15 -23.38 52.17
N GLN A 256 18.23 -24.70 52.20
CA GLN A 256 17.67 -25.52 53.28
C GLN A 256 18.74 -26.47 53.80
N GLY A 257 19.53 -26.02 54.79
CA GLY A 257 20.47 -26.89 55.50
C GLY A 257 21.46 -26.17 56.44
N GLY A 258 22.04 -26.95 57.35
CA GLY A 258 22.97 -26.50 58.40
C GLY A 258 24.32 -25.96 57.89
N MET A 259 25.22 -25.59 58.81
CA MET A 259 26.45 -24.86 58.49
C MET A 259 27.35 -25.57 57.44
N LEU A 260 27.40 -26.90 57.45
CA LEU A 260 28.16 -27.72 56.50
C LEU A 260 27.60 -27.67 55.06
N SER A 261 26.27 -27.64 54.89
CA SER A 261 25.65 -27.56 53.56
C SER A 261 25.86 -26.18 52.94
N ARG A 262 25.94 -25.11 53.75
CA ARG A 262 26.25 -23.75 53.26
C ARG A 262 27.69 -23.61 52.77
N VAL A 263 28.64 -24.27 53.43
CA VAL A 263 30.05 -24.28 52.99
C VAL A 263 30.18 -25.11 51.71
N ALA A 264 29.57 -26.30 51.67
CA ALA A 264 29.54 -27.13 50.47
C ALA A 264 28.87 -26.42 49.28
N GLN A 265 27.74 -25.73 49.48
CA GLN A 265 27.08 -24.93 48.44
C GLN A 265 27.88 -23.70 48.00
N ARG A 266 28.66 -23.05 48.88
CA ARG A 266 29.55 -21.95 48.46
C ARG A 266 30.68 -22.43 47.57
N VAL A 267 31.27 -23.58 47.90
CA VAL A 267 32.34 -24.18 47.09
C VAL A 267 31.76 -24.67 45.77
N LEU A 268 30.65 -25.42 45.81
CA LEU A 268 29.96 -25.92 44.63
C LEU A 268 29.43 -24.78 43.75
N GLY A 269 28.90 -23.72 44.35
CA GLY A 269 28.42 -22.53 43.66
C GLY A 269 29.54 -21.77 42.96
N ARG A 270 30.76 -21.71 43.52
CA ARG A 270 31.92 -21.11 42.83
C ARG A 270 32.39 -21.96 41.64
N VAL A 271 32.31 -23.28 41.75
CA VAL A 271 32.70 -24.21 40.68
C VAL A 271 31.65 -24.24 39.56
N LEU A 272 30.36 -24.19 39.91
CA LEU A 272 29.26 -24.24 38.94
C LEU A 272 28.85 -22.88 38.39
N ALA A 273 29.16 -21.76 39.05
CA ALA A 273 28.88 -20.40 38.57
C ALA A 273 29.30 -20.15 37.11
N PRO A 274 30.52 -20.51 36.64
CA PRO A 274 30.89 -20.31 35.24
C PRO A 274 30.05 -21.16 34.28
N VAL A 275 29.65 -22.38 34.68
CA VAL A 275 28.78 -23.25 33.87
C VAL A 275 27.37 -22.68 33.79
N TYR A 276 26.83 -22.17 34.90
CA TYR A 276 25.53 -21.50 34.91
C TYR A 276 25.55 -20.19 34.12
N ALA A 277 26.63 -19.43 34.16
CA ALA A 277 26.80 -18.22 33.34
C ALA A 277 26.82 -18.58 31.84
N GLN A 278 27.59 -19.59 31.45
CA GLN A 278 27.64 -20.06 30.06
C GLN A 278 26.29 -20.61 29.57
N GLN A 279 25.56 -21.32 30.42
CA GLN A 279 24.21 -21.79 30.11
C GLN A 279 23.20 -20.64 29.98
N ARG A 280 23.32 -19.59 30.81
CA ARG A 280 22.52 -18.37 30.67
C ARG A 280 22.81 -17.66 29.36
N ASP A 281 24.08 -17.51 28.98
CA ASP A 281 24.46 -16.90 27.71
C ASP A 281 23.91 -17.70 26.51
N PHE A 282 23.93 -19.04 26.61
CA PHE A 282 23.33 -19.91 25.59
C PHE A 282 21.81 -19.77 25.51
N ASN A 283 21.11 -19.75 26.65
CA ASN A 283 19.67 -19.53 26.71
C ASN A 283 19.29 -18.14 26.17
N ALA A 284 20.10 -17.10 26.49
CA ALA A 284 19.93 -15.75 25.94
C ALA A 284 20.04 -15.72 24.42
N ALA A 285 21.07 -16.39 23.88
CA ALA A 285 21.31 -16.47 22.44
C ALA A 285 20.16 -17.20 21.72
N LEU A 286 19.63 -18.28 22.30
CA LEU A 286 18.47 -18.99 21.75
C LEU A 286 17.22 -18.10 21.72
N VAL A 287 16.90 -17.42 22.83
CA VAL A 287 15.76 -16.50 22.90
C VAL A 287 15.91 -15.37 21.87
N GLN A 288 17.09 -14.75 21.79
CA GLN A 288 17.36 -13.72 20.77
C GLN A 288 17.22 -14.23 19.34
N LEU A 289 17.67 -15.46 19.06
CA LEU A 289 17.49 -16.09 17.75
C LEU A 289 16.00 -16.29 17.43
N PHE A 290 15.19 -16.71 18.41
CA PHE A 290 13.74 -16.84 18.23
C PHE A 290 13.08 -15.48 17.94
N TYR A 291 13.42 -14.42 18.69
CA TYR A 291 12.90 -13.09 18.41
C TYR A 291 13.35 -12.55 17.04
N GLN A 292 14.61 -12.78 16.64
CA GLN A 292 15.09 -12.40 15.31
C GLN A 292 14.41 -13.18 14.19
N SER A 293 14.14 -14.48 14.43
CA SER A 293 13.38 -15.30 13.50
C SER A 293 11.93 -14.81 13.40
N ALA A 294 11.29 -14.46 14.51
CA ALA A 294 9.94 -13.92 14.54
C ALA A 294 9.85 -12.58 13.81
N ALA A 295 10.77 -11.65 14.07
CA ALA A 295 10.84 -10.36 13.39
C ALA A 295 11.02 -10.52 11.87
N ARG A 296 11.84 -11.48 11.42
CA ARG A 296 11.97 -11.82 9.99
C ARG A 296 10.68 -12.35 9.38
N HIS A 297 9.90 -13.14 10.12
CA HIS A 297 8.62 -13.64 9.63
C HIS A 297 7.60 -12.50 9.47
N GLU A 298 7.54 -11.59 10.44
CA GLU A 298 6.66 -10.41 10.38
C GLU A 298 7.05 -9.50 9.20
N GLU A 299 8.34 -9.33 8.93
CA GLU A 299 8.85 -8.59 7.77
C GLU A 299 8.43 -9.26 6.44
N ILE A 300 8.54 -10.59 6.34
CA ILE A 300 8.10 -11.36 5.16
C ILE A 300 6.58 -11.24 4.95
N LEU A 301 5.78 -11.30 6.01
CA LEU A 301 4.32 -11.10 5.93
C LEU A 301 3.98 -9.67 5.49
N GLY A 302 4.72 -8.68 5.96
CA GLY A 302 4.62 -7.29 5.49
C GLY A 302 4.86 -7.19 3.98
N TYR A 303 5.89 -7.85 3.46
CA TYR A 303 6.16 -7.91 2.03
C TYR A 303 5.06 -8.62 1.23
N LEU A 304 4.53 -9.74 1.73
CA LEU A 304 3.44 -10.48 1.09
C LEU A 304 2.15 -9.65 1.02
N ASN A 305 1.79 -8.96 2.10
CA ASN A 305 0.62 -8.07 2.13
C ASN A 305 0.78 -6.88 1.17
N ALA A 306 1.97 -6.28 1.12
CA ALA A 306 2.27 -5.23 0.15
C ALA A 306 2.17 -5.73 -1.31
N MET A 307 2.63 -6.96 -1.57
CA MET A 307 2.55 -7.60 -2.88
C MET A 307 1.11 -7.92 -3.28
N MET A 308 0.31 -8.48 -2.37
CA MET A 308 -1.14 -8.71 -2.56
C MET A 308 -1.88 -7.41 -2.91
N ALA A 309 -1.57 -6.30 -2.21
CA ALA A 309 -2.16 -5.00 -2.51
C ALA A 309 -1.79 -4.47 -3.91
N GLN A 310 -0.58 -4.79 -4.41
CA GLN A 310 -0.18 -4.46 -5.78
C GLN A 310 -0.92 -5.31 -6.82
N ILE A 311 -1.11 -6.61 -6.55
CA ILE A 311 -1.86 -7.51 -7.45
C ILE A 311 -3.30 -7.02 -7.63
N VAL A 312 -4.00 -6.67 -6.54
CA VAL A 312 -5.37 -6.13 -6.60
C VAL A 312 -5.44 -4.84 -7.41
N LYS A 313 -4.46 -3.93 -7.26
CA LYS A 313 -4.38 -2.71 -8.07
C LYS A 313 -4.14 -3.01 -9.56
N LEU A 314 -3.37 -4.05 -9.86
CA LEU A 314 -3.11 -4.48 -11.23
C LEU A 314 -4.38 -5.03 -11.88
N GLU A 315 -5.14 -5.84 -11.16
CA GLU A 315 -6.42 -6.40 -11.59
C GLU A 315 -7.43 -5.30 -11.92
N GLN A 316 -7.57 -4.30 -11.05
CA GLN A 316 -8.41 -3.11 -11.31
C GLN A 316 -8.00 -2.34 -12.58
N ARG A 317 -6.69 -2.27 -12.87
CA ARG A 317 -6.18 -1.64 -14.10
C ARG A 317 -6.52 -2.48 -15.33
N ILE A 318 -6.41 -3.79 -15.25
CA ILE A 318 -6.78 -4.71 -16.33
C ILE A 318 -8.27 -4.57 -16.66
N ASP A 319 -9.15 -4.54 -15.64
CA ASP A 319 -10.59 -4.32 -15.84
C ASP A 319 -10.89 -2.97 -16.51
N THR A 320 -10.14 -1.93 -16.13
CA THR A 320 -10.28 -0.61 -16.74
C THR A 320 -9.88 -0.61 -18.21
N LEU A 321 -8.78 -1.32 -18.55
CA LEU A 321 -8.33 -1.49 -19.93
C LEU A 321 -9.33 -2.31 -20.76
N ALA A 322 -9.89 -3.37 -20.20
CA ALA A 322 -10.90 -4.19 -20.87
C ALA A 322 -12.17 -3.39 -21.20
N ARG A 323 -12.61 -2.51 -20.29
CA ARG A 323 -13.73 -1.59 -20.57
C ARG A 323 -13.39 -0.59 -21.68
N PHE A 324 -12.17 -0.06 -21.68
CA PHE A 324 -11.74 0.86 -22.73
C PHE A 324 -11.70 0.20 -24.11
N ASP A 325 -11.23 -1.06 -24.18
CA ASP A 325 -11.22 -1.86 -25.40
C ASP A 325 -12.64 -2.12 -25.95
N GLY A 326 -13.59 -2.41 -25.06
CA GLY A 326 -15.01 -2.54 -25.42
C GLY A 326 -15.58 -1.25 -26.03
N VAL A 327 -15.30 -0.09 -25.43
CA VAL A 327 -15.73 1.22 -25.94
C VAL A 327 -15.09 1.54 -27.29
N LEU A 328 -13.80 1.22 -27.47
CA LEU A 328 -13.13 1.40 -28.76
C LEU A 328 -13.74 0.51 -29.84
N SER A 329 -14.03 -0.75 -29.52
CA SER A 329 -14.64 -1.70 -30.45
C SER A 329 -16.01 -1.22 -30.94
N GLU A 330 -16.88 -0.78 -30.03
CA GLU A 330 -18.20 -0.20 -30.36
C GLU A 330 -18.09 1.05 -31.24
N ARG A 331 -17.09 1.90 -30.95
CA ARG A 331 -16.84 3.12 -31.73
C ARG A 331 -16.31 2.80 -33.13
N ILE A 332 -15.44 1.80 -33.28
CA ILE A 332 -14.96 1.32 -34.58
C ILE A 332 -16.12 0.75 -35.40
N GLU A 333 -16.99 -0.08 -34.80
CA GLU A 333 -18.17 -0.61 -35.48
C GLU A 333 -19.11 0.49 -35.96
N THR A 334 -19.32 1.52 -35.13
CA THR A 334 -20.16 2.67 -35.48
C THR A 334 -19.56 3.46 -36.65
N ILE A 335 -18.26 3.71 -36.64
CA ILE A 335 -17.55 4.38 -37.74
C ILE A 335 -17.65 3.55 -39.02
N ASN A 336 -17.40 2.24 -38.96
CA ASN A 336 -17.50 1.36 -40.11
C ASN A 336 -18.92 1.36 -40.69
N ARG A 337 -19.94 1.37 -39.85
CA ARG A 337 -21.35 1.46 -40.27
C ARG A 337 -21.65 2.77 -40.99
N ASP A 338 -21.15 3.91 -40.49
CA ASP A 338 -21.31 5.22 -41.14
C ASP A 338 -20.58 5.27 -42.49
N ILE A 339 -19.33 4.79 -42.54
CA ILE A 339 -18.53 4.76 -43.77
C ILE A 339 -19.22 3.90 -44.84
N ASN A 340 -19.64 2.69 -44.48
CA ASN A 340 -20.33 1.80 -45.42
C ASN A 340 -21.64 2.42 -45.91
N GLY A 341 -22.43 3.03 -45.01
CA GLY A 341 -23.65 3.75 -45.41
C GLY A 341 -23.40 4.91 -46.38
N ARG A 342 -22.30 5.65 -46.21
CA ARG A 342 -21.89 6.70 -47.16
C ARG A 342 -21.41 6.13 -48.49
N LEU A 343 -20.68 5.02 -48.48
CA LEU A 343 -20.24 4.34 -49.70
C LEU A 343 -21.44 3.83 -50.51
N ASP A 344 -22.42 3.22 -49.85
CA ASP A 344 -23.65 2.75 -50.49
C ASP A 344 -24.44 3.92 -51.10
N ALA A 345 -24.54 5.05 -50.38
CA ALA A 345 -25.18 6.26 -50.90
C ALA A 345 -24.45 6.85 -52.13
N LEU A 346 -23.11 6.84 -52.12
CA LEU A 346 -22.31 7.26 -53.27
C LEU A 346 -22.48 6.32 -54.47
N ALA A 347 -22.52 5.00 -54.24
CA ALA A 347 -22.74 4.01 -55.29
C ALA A 347 -24.14 4.17 -55.92
N ALA A 348 -25.17 4.41 -55.11
CA ALA A 348 -26.52 4.69 -55.61
C ALA A 348 -26.59 5.99 -56.42
N PHE A 349 -25.87 7.03 -55.98
CA PHE A 349 -25.76 8.28 -56.72
C PHE A 349 -25.06 8.10 -58.06
N ASP A 350 -23.95 7.35 -58.10
CA ASP A 350 -23.21 7.03 -59.33
C ASP A 350 -24.06 6.23 -60.33
N GLY A 351 -24.83 5.26 -59.84
CA GLY A 351 -25.81 4.52 -60.66
C GLY A 351 -26.87 5.43 -61.26
N THR A 352 -27.43 6.35 -60.47
CA THR A 352 -28.43 7.34 -60.94
C THR A 352 -27.82 8.27 -61.99
N LEU A 353 -26.55 8.67 -61.80
CA LEU A 353 -25.85 9.55 -62.73
C LEU A 353 -25.54 8.82 -64.05
N SER A 354 -25.17 7.55 -63.97
CA SER A 354 -24.95 6.68 -65.13
C SER A 354 -26.23 6.49 -65.95
N GLU A 355 -27.36 6.19 -65.31
CA GLU A 355 -28.67 6.05 -65.98
C GLU A 355 -29.10 7.36 -66.67
N ARG A 356 -28.86 8.51 -66.02
CA ARG A 356 -29.10 9.83 -66.63
C ARG A 356 -28.20 10.07 -67.84
N ILE A 357 -26.92 9.69 -67.78
CA ILE A 357 -25.99 9.81 -68.92
C ILE A 357 -26.45 8.94 -70.08
N GLU A 358 -26.84 7.69 -69.83
CA GLU A 358 -27.35 6.79 -70.87
C GLU A 358 -28.63 7.34 -71.52
N THR A 359 -29.56 7.86 -70.72
CA THR A 359 -30.79 8.49 -71.23
C THR A 359 -30.48 9.68 -72.12
N ILE A 360 -29.55 10.56 -71.70
CA ILE A 360 -29.12 11.72 -72.49
C ILE A 360 -28.45 11.28 -73.79
N ASN A 361 -27.55 10.29 -73.73
CA ASN A 361 -26.87 9.77 -74.91
C ASN A 361 -27.86 9.15 -75.90
N HIS A 362 -28.87 8.42 -75.41
CA HIS A 362 -29.93 7.85 -76.25
C HIS A 362 -30.74 8.95 -76.95
N ASP A 363 -31.15 10.00 -76.24
CA ASP A 363 -31.87 11.15 -76.82
C ASP A 363 -31.01 11.90 -77.86
N ILE A 364 -29.74 12.14 -77.57
CA ILE A 364 -28.79 12.78 -78.50
C ILE A 364 -28.64 11.94 -79.78
N ASN A 365 -28.41 10.64 -79.64
CA ASN A 365 -28.26 9.75 -80.79
C ASN A 365 -29.54 9.69 -81.64
N GLY A 366 -30.71 9.59 -81.00
CA GLY A 366 -31.99 9.63 -81.72
C GLY A 366 -32.21 10.94 -82.49
N ARG A 367 -31.79 12.08 -81.92
CA ARG A 367 -31.80 13.38 -82.61
C ARG A 367 -30.82 13.43 -83.78
N LEU A 368 -29.62 12.86 -83.62
CA LEU A 368 -28.62 12.76 -84.70
C LEU A 368 -29.11 11.89 -85.86
N ASP A 369 -29.72 10.74 -85.58
CA ASP A 369 -30.31 9.87 -86.60
C ASP A 369 -31.42 10.59 -87.36
N THR A 370 -32.32 11.28 -86.64
CA THR A 370 -33.40 12.07 -87.25
C THR A 370 -32.82 13.17 -88.16
N MET A 371 -31.75 13.84 -87.73
CA MET A 371 -31.06 14.83 -88.55
C MET A 371 -30.42 14.18 -89.78
N ALA A 372 -29.76 13.04 -89.64
CA ALA A 372 -29.14 12.31 -90.75
C ALA A 372 -30.18 11.91 -91.80
N ASP A 373 -31.33 11.37 -91.39
CA ASP A 373 -32.45 11.03 -92.26
C ASP A 373 -32.97 12.27 -93.01
N HIS A 374 -33.15 13.40 -92.30
CA HIS A 374 -33.60 14.64 -92.92
C HIS A 374 -32.58 15.17 -93.95
N THR A 375 -31.30 15.03 -93.65
CA THR A 375 -30.21 15.44 -94.56
C THR A 375 -30.16 14.53 -95.79
N GLY A 376 -30.41 13.23 -95.62
CA GLY A 376 -30.56 12.24 -96.69
C GLY A 376 -31.74 12.54 -97.61
N ASP A 377 -32.94 12.79 -97.05
CA ASP A 377 -34.13 13.17 -97.86
C ASP A 377 -33.87 14.48 -98.64
N LEU A 378 -33.21 15.45 -98.01
CA LEU A 378 -32.84 16.70 -98.68
C LEU A 378 -31.87 16.45 -99.85
N HIS A 379 -30.90 15.56 -99.67
CA HIS A 379 -29.95 15.16 -100.71
C HIS A 379 -30.64 14.46 -101.89
N ASP A 380 -31.55 13.53 -101.60
CA ASP A 380 -32.34 12.81 -102.62
C ASP A 380 -33.23 13.77 -103.42
N ARG A 381 -33.87 14.74 -102.74
CA ARG A 381 -34.64 15.80 -103.39
C ARG A 381 -33.77 16.67 -104.29
N LEU A 382 -32.55 17.02 -103.86
CA LEU A 382 -31.59 17.77 -104.67
C LEU A 382 -31.16 16.99 -105.92
N LEU A 383 -30.91 15.68 -105.79
CA LEU A 383 -30.59 14.81 -106.93
C LEU A 383 -31.75 14.75 -107.93
N ARG A 384 -32.98 14.56 -107.46
CA ARG A 384 -34.18 14.57 -108.32
C ARG A 384 -34.37 15.92 -109.02
N LEU A 385 -34.16 17.02 -108.31
CA LEU A 385 -34.23 18.35 -108.89
C LEU A 385 -33.17 18.51 -109.98
N THR A 386 -31.93 18.11 -109.70
CA THR A 386 -30.81 18.15 -110.66
C THR A 386 -31.11 17.33 -111.91
N TYR A 387 -31.62 16.10 -111.74
CA TYR A 387 -32.04 15.25 -112.86
C TYR A 387 -33.18 15.85 -113.66
N THR A 388 -34.18 16.46 -112.99
CA THR A 388 -35.30 17.13 -113.65
C THR A 388 -34.83 18.35 -114.45
N VAL A 389 -33.88 19.12 -113.91
CA VAL A 389 -33.23 20.23 -114.61
C VAL A 389 -32.47 19.73 -115.85
N GLN A 390 -31.79 18.58 -115.76
CA GLN A 390 -31.08 17.98 -116.88
C GLN A 390 -32.05 17.51 -117.99
N LEU A 391 -33.13 16.83 -117.63
CA LEU A 391 -34.22 16.45 -118.54
C LEU A 391 -34.86 17.66 -119.22
N LEU A 392 -35.10 18.73 -118.47
CA LEU A 392 -35.61 20.00 -119.01
C LEU A 392 -34.63 20.60 -120.02
N ASN A 393 -33.33 20.59 -119.73
CA ASN A 393 -32.30 21.05 -120.66
C ASN A 393 -32.24 20.18 -121.93
N GLU A 394 -32.35 18.86 -121.82
CA GLU A 394 -32.39 17.94 -122.97
C GLU A 394 -33.65 18.15 -123.82
N ALA A 395 -34.82 18.31 -123.18
CA ALA A 395 -36.06 18.62 -123.87
C ALA A 395 -36.02 19.99 -124.57
N LEU A 396 -35.37 20.98 -123.95
CA LEU A 396 -35.16 22.30 -124.55
C LEU A 396 -34.24 22.18 -125.78
N ALA A 397 -33.15 21.42 -125.69
CA ALA A 397 -32.26 21.15 -126.81
C ALA A 397 -32.97 20.41 -127.96
N ALA A 398 -33.80 19.41 -127.65
CA ALA A 398 -34.60 18.71 -128.65
C ALA A 398 -35.67 19.61 -129.29
N ALA A 399 -36.27 20.53 -128.52
CA ALA A 399 -37.20 21.52 -129.06
C ALA A 399 -36.50 22.52 -129.99
N ASP A 400 -35.28 22.94 -129.67
CA ASP A 400 -34.44 23.76 -130.55
C ASP A 400 -34.10 23.01 -131.84
N GLU A 401 -33.81 21.71 -131.76
CA GLU A 401 -33.48 20.86 -132.92
C GLU A 401 -34.71 20.62 -133.82
N VAL A 402 -35.89 20.38 -133.24
CA VAL A 402 -37.17 20.31 -133.97
C VAL A 402 -37.48 21.66 -134.61
N SER A 403 -37.28 22.78 -133.89
CA SER A 403 -37.47 24.13 -134.44
C SER A 403 -36.56 24.36 -135.65
N ALA A 404 -35.29 23.96 -135.57
CA ALA A 404 -34.33 24.02 -136.67
C ALA A 404 -34.74 23.13 -137.85
N SER A 405 -35.18 21.89 -137.60
CA SER A 405 -35.64 20.97 -138.65
C SER A 405 -36.93 21.46 -139.33
N LEU A 406 -37.86 22.07 -138.59
CA LEU A 406 -39.08 22.67 -139.14
C LEU A 406 -38.76 23.89 -140.01
N ALA A 407 -37.78 24.70 -139.59
CA ALA A 407 -37.26 25.81 -140.40
C ALA A 407 -36.61 25.30 -141.71
N GLU A 408 -35.86 24.20 -141.64
CA GLU A 408 -35.21 23.59 -142.82
C GLU A 408 -36.22 22.87 -143.74
N HIS A 409 -37.24 22.20 -143.18
CA HIS A 409 -38.29 21.55 -143.96
C HIS A 409 -39.18 22.56 -144.68
N LEU A 410 -39.51 23.68 -144.03
CA LEU A 410 -40.19 24.82 -144.68
C LEU A 410 -39.32 25.45 -145.78
N ALA A 411 -38.00 25.45 -145.64
CA ALA A 411 -37.10 25.89 -146.71
C ALA A 411 -37.05 24.89 -147.89
N SER A 412 -37.19 23.59 -147.65
CA SER A 412 -37.13 22.53 -148.68
C SER A 412 -38.40 22.35 -149.52
N LEU A 413 -39.54 22.94 -149.11
CA LEU A 413 -40.84 22.88 -149.82
C LEU A 413 -40.99 23.90 -150.95
N THR A 414 -39.88 24.45 -151.48
CA THR A 414 -39.92 25.38 -152.62
C THR A 414 -38.99 24.93 -153.76
N PRO A 415 -39.52 24.33 -154.85
CA PRO A 415 -38.83 24.25 -156.13
C PRO A 415 -39.17 25.48 -156.99
N THR A 416 -38.15 26.26 -157.33
CA THR A 416 -38.20 27.33 -158.34
C THR A 416 -38.19 26.74 -159.75
N ALA A 417 -39.25 26.99 -160.53
CA ALA A 417 -39.31 26.85 -161.98
C ALA A 417 -38.68 28.08 -162.69
N PRO A 418 -38.19 27.97 -163.95
CA PRO A 418 -37.49 29.05 -164.63
C PRO A 418 -38.41 30.03 -165.38
N GLU A 419 -37.92 31.27 -165.44
CA GLU A 419 -38.32 32.52 -166.10
C GLU A 419 -39.41 32.56 -167.18
N GLU A 420 -40.32 33.54 -167.07
CA GLU A 420 -40.74 34.39 -168.20
C GLU A 420 -41.41 35.70 -167.73
N GLY A 421 -41.04 36.84 -168.35
CA GLY A 421 -41.97 37.95 -168.63
C GLY A 421 -41.94 39.23 -167.77
N ARG A 422 -41.18 40.25 -168.23
CA ARG A 422 -41.42 41.71 -168.00
C ARG A 422 -42.86 42.12 -168.41
N PRO A 423 -43.48 43.24 -167.93
CA PRO A 423 -42.92 44.60 -168.05
C PRO A 423 -43.36 45.73 -167.07
N ARG A 424 -42.56 46.81 -167.14
CA ARG A 424 -42.86 48.26 -167.06
C ARG A 424 -43.45 48.93 -165.79
N GLN A 425 -42.79 50.07 -165.53
CA GLN A 425 -43.11 51.26 -164.72
C GLN A 425 -42.86 51.17 -163.22
#